data_AF-A0A813LYU6-F1
#
_entry.id   AF-A0A813LYU6-F1
#
_cell.length_a   1.000
_cell.length_b   1.000
_cell.length_c   1.000
_cell.angle_alpha   90.00
_cell.angle_beta   90.00
_cell.angle_gamma   90.00
#
_symmetry.space_group_name_H-M   'P 1'
#
loop_
_entity.id
_entity.type
_entity.pdbx_description
1 polymer ?
#
loop_
_entity_poly.entity_id
_entity_poly.type
_entity_poly.pdbx_seq_one_letter_code
_entity_poly.pdbx_strand_id
1 'polypeptide(L)'
;MFSAGQFSAAPRELTPVGNSTPAAGNSTPAAEATSTAAPRVAAEAASLLKVVGAGSAADASVFPPKKGHPNHSPDRTLLEAPVTMYSKAHPDRMKTYLSPNVPDLFLAAKESVLEAPVIVGEGLFGVHVEVASRGGAKISFPIFNGMAYISGNYSGGLTPLVSHEHGLEKQTKASPGIWSFFNRRHIEYRVYVLNHKGVLVDNTYDFDTAGHLNQQLDGWVRIARVLAEGDRKILDAHAEAVVVGCELDVSADGSGVHYKFQKVGPSSVKLLHLAYGHHLQLMGM
;
A
#
# COMPACT_ATOMS: atom_id res chain seq x y z
N MET A 1 -41.51 35.08 7.61
CA MET A 1 -41.31 34.61 8.99
C MET A 1 -41.80 33.17 9.06
N PHE A 2 -40.91 32.19 8.91
CA PHE A 2 -41.24 30.78 9.01
C PHE A 2 -40.68 30.23 10.32
N SER A 3 -41.58 29.65 11.10
CA SER A 3 -41.35 29.13 12.45
C SER A 3 -40.72 27.74 12.38
N ALA A 4 -39.72 27.52 13.24
CA ALA A 4 -38.95 26.30 13.37
C ALA A 4 -39.74 25.24 14.16
N GLY A 5 -39.94 24.06 13.56
CA GLY A 5 -40.44 22.88 14.25
C GLY A 5 -39.31 22.12 14.94
N GLN A 6 -39.40 22.04 16.27
CA GLN A 6 -38.55 21.20 17.13
C GLN A 6 -38.92 19.72 16.96
N PHE A 7 -37.93 18.86 16.73
CA PHE A 7 -38.05 17.41 16.96
C PHE A 7 -37.12 17.01 18.10
N SER A 8 -37.74 16.57 19.19
CA SER A 8 -37.11 16.03 20.39
C SER A 8 -36.86 14.54 20.22
N ALA A 9 -35.62 14.12 20.43
CA ALA A 9 -35.21 12.72 20.48
C ALA A 9 -35.36 12.20 21.91
N ALA A 10 -36.11 11.11 22.07
CA ALA A 10 -36.12 10.30 23.30
C ALA A 10 -35.42 8.96 23.03
N PRO A 11 -34.52 8.49 23.91
CA PRO A 11 -33.82 7.22 23.74
C PRO A 11 -34.75 6.04 24.09
N ARG A 12 -34.77 5.01 23.24
CA ARG A 12 -35.40 3.72 23.53
C ARG A 12 -34.40 2.80 24.22
N GLU A 13 -34.73 2.41 25.46
CA GLU A 13 -34.12 1.26 26.14
C GLU A 13 -34.44 -0.04 25.38
N LEU A 14 -33.41 -0.86 25.14
CA LEU A 14 -33.54 -2.22 24.66
C LEU A 14 -33.20 -3.17 25.82
N THR A 15 -34.22 -3.88 26.30
CA THR A 15 -34.09 -4.97 27.28
C THR A 15 -33.45 -6.22 26.65
N PRO A 16 -32.58 -6.96 27.37
CA PRO A 16 -31.93 -8.17 26.85
C PRO A 16 -32.88 -9.38 26.91
N VAL A 17 -33.02 -10.08 25.79
CA VAL A 17 -33.77 -11.34 25.70
C VAL A 17 -32.80 -12.52 25.81
N GLY A 18 -32.95 -13.26 26.91
CA GLY A 18 -33.07 -14.73 26.97
C GLY A 18 -32.03 -15.61 26.28
N ASN A 19 -31.17 -16.23 27.10
CA ASN A 19 -30.37 -17.41 26.80
C ASN A 19 -31.22 -18.63 26.39
N SER A 20 -30.74 -19.41 25.43
CA SER A 20 -31.06 -20.83 25.30
C SER A 20 -29.84 -21.64 24.87
N THR A 21 -29.39 -22.50 25.79
CA THR A 21 -28.42 -23.60 25.61
C THR A 21 -29.00 -24.69 24.71
N PRO A 22 -28.17 -25.49 24.02
CA PRO A 22 -28.28 -26.93 24.30
C PRO A 22 -26.95 -27.72 24.31
N ALA A 23 -27.01 -28.75 25.16
CA ALA A 23 -26.48 -30.11 25.02
C ALA A 23 -24.96 -30.37 24.91
N ALA A 24 -24.46 -30.96 26.00
CA ALA A 24 -23.22 -31.69 26.10
C ALA A 24 -23.25 -33.01 25.31
N GLY A 25 -22.12 -33.36 24.69
CA GLY A 25 -21.84 -34.68 24.13
C GLY A 25 -20.37 -35.05 24.37
N ASN A 26 -20.15 -36.09 25.16
CA ASN A 26 -18.85 -36.67 25.55
C ASN A 26 -18.31 -37.66 24.52
N SER A 27 -16.98 -37.70 24.34
CA SER A 27 -16.10 -38.90 24.23
C SER A 27 -14.66 -38.42 23.92
N THR A 28 -13.73 -38.42 24.89
CA THR A 28 -12.77 -39.48 25.32
C THR A 28 -11.57 -39.67 24.38
N PRO A 29 -10.31 -39.82 24.89
CA PRO A 29 -9.10 -39.31 24.25
C PRO A 29 -8.19 -40.38 23.61
N ALA A 30 -7.21 -39.95 22.82
CA ALA A 30 -6.07 -40.76 22.41
C ALA A 30 -4.74 -39.96 22.44
N ALA A 31 -3.88 -40.41 23.36
CA ALA A 31 -2.42 -40.52 23.37
C ALA A 31 -1.48 -39.45 22.76
N GLU A 32 -0.55 -39.04 23.62
CA GLU A 32 0.79 -38.47 23.40
C GLU A 32 1.66 -39.26 22.39
N ALA A 33 2.57 -38.56 21.68
CA ALA A 33 3.99 -38.49 22.05
C ALA A 33 4.90 -37.82 20.98
N THR A 34 5.70 -36.85 21.44
CA THR A 34 7.10 -36.52 21.07
C THR A 34 7.52 -36.33 19.60
N SER A 35 7.93 -35.13 19.19
CA SER A 35 9.30 -34.56 19.30
C SER A 35 10.20 -34.93 18.10
N THR A 36 10.70 -33.91 17.39
CA THR A 36 12.13 -33.46 17.34
C THR A 36 12.51 -32.95 15.93
N ALA A 37 13.29 -31.86 15.95
CA ALA A 37 14.29 -31.43 14.96
C ALA A 37 13.86 -30.61 13.73
N ALA A 38 14.20 -29.32 13.83
CA ALA A 38 14.49 -28.42 12.71
C ALA A 38 15.75 -28.83 11.95
N PRO A 39 15.96 -28.25 10.75
CA PRO A 39 17.22 -27.55 10.54
C PRO A 39 17.01 -26.12 10.01
N ARG A 40 17.71 -25.20 10.67
CA ARG A 40 18.11 -23.90 10.13
C ARG A 40 19.08 -24.13 8.97
N VAL A 41 19.00 -23.31 7.92
CA VAL A 41 20.04 -22.36 7.47
C VAL A 41 19.44 -21.61 6.27
N ALA A 42 19.24 -20.31 6.45
CA ALA A 42 19.04 -19.35 5.37
C ALA A 42 20.01 -18.18 5.62
N ALA A 43 20.85 -17.92 4.63
CA ALA A 43 21.74 -16.78 4.46
C ALA A 43 21.87 -16.66 2.93
N GLU A 44 21.89 -15.53 2.24
CA GLU A 44 22.06 -14.12 2.55
C GLU A 44 21.71 -13.38 1.23
N ALA A 45 20.99 -12.26 1.27
CA ALA A 45 21.01 -11.15 0.28
C ALA A 45 19.74 -10.29 0.40
N ALA A 46 19.82 -9.15 1.09
CA ALA A 46 18.94 -8.01 0.88
C ALA A 46 19.68 -6.73 1.29
N SER A 47 20.09 -5.96 0.29
CA SER A 47 20.68 -4.64 0.41
C SER A 47 19.66 -3.61 -0.09
N LEU A 48 19.57 -2.48 0.63
CA LEU A 48 18.82 -1.23 0.34
C LEU A 48 17.34 -1.08 0.76
N LEU A 49 16.81 -1.94 1.63
CA LEU A 49 15.63 -1.63 2.46
C LEU A 49 15.91 -2.09 3.90
N LYS A 50 16.25 -1.17 4.81
CA LYS A 50 16.43 -1.49 6.23
C LYS A 50 15.05 -1.84 6.84
N VAL A 51 14.75 -3.13 6.95
CA VAL A 51 13.82 -3.62 7.97
C VAL A 51 14.56 -3.49 9.30
N VAL A 52 14.29 -2.41 10.04
CA VAL A 52 14.97 -2.16 11.31
C VAL A 52 14.37 -3.06 12.39
N GLY A 53 14.98 -4.22 12.58
CA GLY A 53 15.06 -4.88 13.89
C GLY A 53 16.11 -4.16 14.75
N ALA A 54 15.87 -4.10 16.06
CA ALA A 54 16.69 -3.37 17.02
C ALA A 54 18.19 -3.73 16.94
N GLY A 55 19.04 -2.71 16.79
CA GLY A 55 20.43 -2.75 17.27
C GLY A 55 21.55 -2.40 16.28
N SER A 56 22.34 -1.41 16.71
CA SER A 56 23.74 -1.07 16.37
C SER A 56 24.04 -0.25 15.11
N ALA A 57 24.63 0.92 15.37
CA ALA A 57 25.09 1.92 14.43
C ALA A 57 26.60 1.77 14.15
N ALA A 58 26.98 1.72 12.87
CA ALA A 58 28.26 2.21 12.34
C ALA A 58 28.19 2.20 10.79
N ASP A 59 28.94 3.12 10.19
CA ASP A 59 29.28 3.26 8.76
C ASP A 59 28.27 3.89 7.80
N ALA A 60 28.41 5.21 7.65
CA ALA A 60 27.96 5.97 6.48
C ALA A 60 29.17 6.21 5.54
N SER A 61 29.17 5.58 4.37
CA SER A 61 30.18 5.80 3.33
C SER A 61 29.84 7.01 2.44
N VAL A 62 30.80 7.92 2.32
CA VAL A 62 30.81 9.08 1.42
C VAL A 62 31.21 8.61 0.01
N PHE A 63 30.40 8.92 -1.01
CA PHE A 63 30.76 8.66 -2.42
C PHE A 63 31.69 9.77 -2.96
N PRO A 64 32.80 9.44 -3.66
CA PRO A 64 33.65 10.42 -4.29
C PRO A 64 33.06 10.93 -5.63
N PRO A 65 33.35 12.18 -6.04
CA PRO A 65 32.86 12.74 -7.29
C PRO A 65 33.59 12.14 -8.51
N LYS A 66 32.83 11.69 -9.52
CA LYS A 66 33.37 11.31 -10.83
C LYS A 66 33.56 12.55 -11.70
N LYS A 67 34.77 12.70 -12.29
CA LYS A 67 35.09 13.72 -13.30
C LYS A 67 34.68 13.25 -14.70
N GLY A 68 33.99 14.11 -15.44
CA GLY A 68 33.87 14.07 -16.91
C GLY A 68 32.43 14.07 -17.42
N HIS A 69 32.02 15.15 -18.09
CA HIS A 69 30.78 15.19 -18.89
C HIS A 69 31.13 15.40 -20.38
N PRO A 70 30.78 14.47 -21.28
CA PRO A 70 30.60 14.77 -22.69
C PRO A 70 29.23 15.40 -22.95
N ASN A 71 29.18 16.40 -23.82
CA ASN A 71 27.94 16.97 -24.38
C ASN A 71 27.27 15.93 -25.30
N HIS A 72 26.20 15.28 -24.83
CA HIS A 72 25.29 14.52 -25.68
C HIS A 72 23.93 15.24 -25.78
N SER A 73 23.44 15.37 -27.02
CA SER A 73 22.07 15.77 -27.33
C SER A 73 21.11 14.66 -26.85
N PRO A 74 20.06 14.95 -26.06
CA PRO A 74 19.24 13.90 -25.47
C PRO A 74 18.23 13.35 -26.49
N ASP A 75 18.36 12.06 -26.75
CA ASP A 75 17.31 11.23 -27.32
C ASP A 75 16.16 11.11 -26.31
N ARG A 76 14.92 11.28 -26.77
CA ARG A 76 13.76 11.73 -25.96
C ARG A 76 12.94 10.59 -25.32
N THR A 77 13.54 9.43 -25.09
CA THR A 77 12.81 8.17 -24.79
C THR A 77 13.13 7.51 -23.44
N LEU A 78 13.88 8.16 -22.57
CA LEU A 78 14.07 7.68 -21.19
C LEU A 78 13.25 8.59 -20.26
N LEU A 79 12.57 7.98 -19.27
CA LEU A 79 12.06 8.71 -18.09
C LEU A 79 13.07 9.80 -17.75
N GLU A 80 12.63 11.06 -17.74
CA GLU A 80 13.44 12.16 -17.27
C GLU A 80 13.82 11.84 -15.83
N ALA A 81 14.98 11.20 -15.66
CA ALA A 81 15.65 11.08 -14.38
C ALA A 81 15.61 12.46 -13.73
N PRO A 82 15.49 12.56 -12.40
CA PRO A 82 15.32 13.83 -11.73
C PRO A 82 16.23 14.89 -12.33
N VAL A 83 15.63 15.92 -12.92
CA VAL A 83 16.38 16.89 -13.70
C VAL A 83 17.10 17.77 -12.69
N THR A 84 18.40 17.51 -12.57
CA THR A 84 19.28 18.27 -11.69
C THR A 84 19.96 19.34 -12.52
N MET A 85 19.57 20.60 -12.33
CA MET A 85 20.23 21.74 -12.96
C MET A 85 21.24 22.32 -11.97
N TYR A 86 22.51 22.38 -12.37
CA TYR A 86 23.59 23.00 -11.59
C TYR A 86 23.77 24.48 -11.97
N SER A 87 24.30 25.27 -11.04
CA SER A 87 24.60 26.68 -11.29
C SER A 87 25.79 26.83 -12.23
N LYS A 88 25.65 27.69 -13.26
CA LYS A 88 26.78 28.05 -14.15
C LYS A 88 27.89 28.79 -13.40
N ALA A 89 27.54 29.58 -12.38
CA ALA A 89 28.50 30.35 -11.58
C ALA A 89 29.20 29.50 -10.50
N HIS A 90 28.55 28.42 -10.07
CA HIS A 90 29.06 27.50 -9.05
C HIS A 90 28.74 26.06 -9.49
N PRO A 91 29.61 25.40 -10.26
CA PRO A 91 29.30 24.09 -10.88
C PRO A 91 28.98 23.00 -9.85
N ASP A 92 29.45 23.15 -8.62
CA ASP A 92 29.18 22.21 -7.51
C ASP A 92 27.87 22.49 -6.77
N ARG A 93 27.15 23.57 -7.11
CA ARG A 93 25.87 23.92 -6.47
C ARG A 93 24.70 23.54 -7.37
N MET A 94 23.90 22.60 -6.89
CA MET A 94 22.59 22.31 -7.46
C MET A 94 21.69 23.55 -7.34
N LYS A 95 21.17 24.03 -8.46
CA LYS A 95 20.24 25.16 -8.55
C LYS A 95 18.79 24.69 -8.45
N THR A 96 18.47 23.56 -9.08
CA THR A 96 17.11 23.05 -9.16
C THR A 96 17.12 21.54 -9.24
N TYR A 97 16.21 20.91 -8.49
CA TYR A 97 15.88 19.51 -8.58
C TYR A 97 14.40 19.40 -8.98
N LEU A 98 14.13 18.80 -10.13
CA LEU A 98 12.77 18.57 -10.62
C LEU A 98 12.49 17.07 -10.70
N SER A 99 11.37 16.65 -10.10
CA SER A 99 10.83 15.30 -10.27
C SER A 99 9.52 15.42 -11.05
N PRO A 100 9.52 15.21 -12.38
CA PRO A 100 8.30 15.33 -13.16
C PRO A 100 7.29 14.26 -12.72
N ASN A 101 6.02 14.64 -12.67
CA ASN A 101 4.94 13.70 -12.41
C ASN A 101 4.56 13.00 -13.72
N VAL A 102 5.12 11.82 -13.95
CA VAL A 102 4.78 10.97 -15.09
C VAL A 102 3.98 9.78 -14.56
N PRO A 103 2.71 9.64 -14.97
CA PRO A 103 1.91 8.47 -14.58
C PRO A 103 2.58 7.18 -15.06
N ASP A 104 2.84 6.27 -14.13
CA ASP A 104 3.55 5.02 -14.42
C ASP A 104 2.61 3.79 -14.41
N LEU A 105 1.53 3.83 -13.63
CA LEU A 105 0.50 2.80 -13.59
C LEU A 105 -0.81 3.43 -13.13
N PHE A 106 -1.93 2.94 -13.64
CA PHE A 106 -3.27 3.37 -13.26
C PHE A 106 -4.01 2.22 -12.61
N LEU A 107 -4.78 2.54 -11.56
CA LEU A 107 -5.72 1.64 -10.93
C LEU A 107 -7.13 2.17 -11.20
N ALA A 108 -7.94 1.39 -11.89
CA ALA A 108 -9.25 1.76 -12.40
C ALA A 108 -10.24 0.57 -12.33
N ALA A 109 -11.41 0.73 -12.92
CA ALA A 109 -12.33 -0.38 -13.18
C ALA A 109 -12.60 -0.50 -14.68
N LYS A 110 -13.00 -1.69 -15.12
CA LYS A 110 -13.46 -1.94 -16.50
C LYS A 110 -14.76 -1.21 -16.78
N GLU A 111 -15.66 -1.17 -15.80
CA GLU A 111 -16.91 -0.45 -15.87
C GLU A 111 -16.67 1.07 -15.87
N SER A 112 -17.55 1.81 -16.53
CA SER A 112 -17.41 3.26 -16.63
C SER A 112 -17.68 3.92 -15.28
N VAL A 113 -16.64 4.49 -14.70
CA VAL A 113 -16.70 5.31 -13.50
C VAL A 113 -16.81 6.77 -13.96
N LEU A 114 -18.04 7.26 -14.10
CA LEU A 114 -18.35 8.53 -14.76
C LEU A 114 -18.35 9.74 -13.83
N GLU A 115 -18.36 9.50 -12.52
CA GLU A 115 -18.42 10.58 -11.55
C GLU A 115 -17.02 11.12 -11.26
N ALA A 116 -16.94 12.43 -11.05
CA ALA A 116 -15.70 13.06 -10.63
C ALA A 116 -15.27 12.49 -9.26
N PRO A 117 -13.97 12.31 -9.01
CA PRO A 117 -13.48 11.92 -7.70
C PRO A 117 -13.95 12.91 -6.62
N VAL A 118 -14.41 12.39 -5.49
CA VAL A 118 -14.84 13.17 -4.33
C VAL A 118 -14.02 12.82 -3.09
N ILE A 119 -13.65 13.82 -2.31
CA ILE A 119 -13.01 13.60 -1.00
C ILE A 119 -14.12 13.32 0.01
N VAL A 120 -14.13 12.12 0.59
CA VAL A 120 -15.15 11.69 1.57
C VAL A 120 -14.65 11.69 3.01
N GLY A 121 -13.34 11.88 3.19
CA GLY A 121 -12.72 11.96 4.50
C GLY A 121 -11.33 12.57 4.41
N GLU A 122 -10.94 13.32 5.43
CA GLU A 122 -9.63 13.93 5.55
C GLU A 122 -9.06 13.64 6.94
N GLY A 123 -7.75 13.44 7.01
CA GLY A 123 -7.00 13.26 8.24
C GLY A 123 -5.67 14.00 8.17
N LEU A 124 -4.95 14.05 9.28
CA LEU A 124 -3.70 14.81 9.40
C LEU A 124 -2.64 14.41 8.36
N PHE A 125 -2.63 13.14 7.96
CA PHE A 125 -1.62 12.57 7.07
C PHE A 125 -2.14 12.14 5.70
N GLY A 126 -3.41 12.38 5.39
CA GLY A 126 -4.00 11.85 4.16
C GLY A 126 -5.47 12.14 3.97
N VAL A 127 -6.00 11.59 2.89
CA VAL A 127 -7.39 11.76 2.45
C VAL A 127 -7.98 10.43 1.99
N HIS A 128 -9.30 10.32 2.03
CA HIS A 128 -10.07 9.26 1.40
C HIS A 128 -10.76 9.84 0.17
N VAL A 129 -10.44 9.31 -0.99
CA VAL A 129 -11.03 9.71 -2.27
C VAL A 129 -11.92 8.59 -2.78
N GLU A 130 -13.16 8.91 -3.14
CA GLU A 130 -14.06 7.96 -3.79
C GLU A 130 -14.29 8.33 -5.25
N VAL A 131 -14.38 7.31 -6.10
CA VAL A 131 -14.81 7.43 -7.49
C VAL A 131 -15.95 6.46 -7.70
N ALA A 132 -17.14 6.98 -8.00
CA ALA A 132 -18.37 6.21 -8.10
C ALA A 132 -18.85 6.04 -9.55
N SER A 133 -19.46 4.90 -9.80
CA SER A 133 -20.24 4.63 -11.00
C SER A 133 -21.70 5.02 -10.76
N ARG A 134 -22.44 5.28 -11.84
CA ARG A 134 -23.89 5.60 -11.77
C ARG A 134 -24.74 4.52 -11.10
N GLY A 135 -24.24 3.28 -11.01
CA GLY A 135 -24.94 2.16 -10.37
C GLY A 135 -24.69 2.03 -8.87
N GLY A 136 -23.99 2.98 -8.24
CA GLY A 136 -23.64 2.94 -6.82
C GLY A 136 -22.41 2.09 -6.50
N ALA A 137 -21.87 1.36 -7.48
CA ALA A 137 -20.58 0.71 -7.36
C ALA A 137 -19.46 1.77 -7.31
N LYS A 138 -18.44 1.57 -6.47
CA LYS A 138 -17.42 2.61 -6.24
C LYS A 138 -16.05 2.02 -5.90
N ILE A 139 -15.03 2.83 -6.13
CA ILE A 139 -13.65 2.60 -5.68
C ILE A 139 -13.31 3.66 -4.62
N SER A 140 -12.82 3.24 -3.46
CA SER A 140 -12.33 4.12 -2.39
C SER A 140 -10.82 4.01 -2.24
N PHE A 141 -10.12 5.13 -2.30
CA PHE A 141 -8.67 5.25 -2.23
C PHE A 141 -8.26 5.94 -0.92
N PRO A 142 -7.76 5.22 0.09
CA PRO A 142 -7.00 5.82 1.17
C PRO A 142 -5.64 6.30 0.63
N ILE A 143 -5.38 7.59 0.69
CA ILE A 143 -4.13 8.22 0.24
C ILE A 143 -3.47 8.89 1.42
N PHE A 144 -2.45 8.24 1.98
CA PHE A 144 -1.67 8.73 3.11
C PHE A 144 -0.20 8.90 2.73
N ASN A 145 0.46 9.87 3.36
CA ASN A 145 1.90 10.04 3.23
C ASN A 145 2.65 8.78 3.67
N GLY A 146 3.74 8.43 2.99
CA GLY A 146 4.58 7.28 3.35
C GLY A 146 3.99 5.90 3.04
N MET A 147 2.88 5.78 2.32
CA MET A 147 2.37 4.47 1.91
C MET A 147 3.33 3.76 0.96
N ALA A 148 3.66 2.50 1.27
CA ALA A 148 4.42 1.64 0.37
C ALA A 148 3.57 1.07 -0.78
N TYR A 149 2.24 1.17 -0.68
CA TYR A 149 1.29 0.66 -1.65
C TYR A 149 0.24 1.71 -1.96
N ILE A 150 -0.12 1.87 -3.23
CA ILE A 150 -1.39 2.50 -3.60
C ILE A 150 -2.47 1.45 -3.43
N SER A 151 -3.58 1.78 -2.78
CA SER A 151 -4.65 0.83 -2.47
C SER A 151 -6.01 1.38 -2.91
N GLY A 152 -6.82 0.57 -3.60
CA GLY A 152 -8.19 0.90 -3.96
C GLY A 152 -9.14 -0.19 -3.47
N ASN A 153 -10.17 0.19 -2.72
CA ASN A 153 -11.25 -0.68 -2.26
C ASN A 153 -12.42 -0.65 -3.24
N TYR A 154 -12.68 -1.77 -3.89
CA TYR A 154 -13.76 -1.97 -4.85
C TYR A 154 -14.99 -2.50 -4.13
N SER A 155 -16.15 -1.94 -4.46
CA SER A 155 -17.45 -2.38 -3.91
C SER A 155 -18.55 -2.21 -4.95
N GLY A 156 -19.61 -3.01 -4.83
CA GLY A 156 -20.78 -2.94 -5.72
C GLY A 156 -20.59 -3.60 -7.10
N GLY A 157 -19.61 -4.51 -7.24
CA GLY A 157 -19.46 -5.31 -8.46
C GLY A 157 -18.64 -4.64 -9.55
N LEU A 158 -17.58 -3.90 -9.20
CA LEU A 158 -16.61 -3.40 -10.17
C LEU A 158 -15.56 -4.47 -10.48
N THR A 159 -15.10 -4.50 -11.73
CA THR A 159 -14.01 -5.35 -12.21
C THR A 159 -12.72 -4.52 -12.24
N PRO A 160 -11.73 -4.80 -11.37
CA PRO A 160 -10.49 -4.04 -11.34
C PRO A 160 -9.73 -4.05 -12.67
N LEU A 161 -9.12 -2.91 -12.98
CA LEU A 161 -8.25 -2.70 -14.13
C LEU A 161 -6.93 -2.07 -13.64
N VAL A 162 -5.82 -2.72 -13.96
CA VAL A 162 -4.48 -2.18 -13.79
C VAL A 162 -3.89 -1.91 -15.16
N SER A 163 -3.58 -0.65 -15.47
CA SER A 163 -3.14 -0.27 -16.82
C SER A 163 -1.97 0.72 -16.78
N HIS A 164 -1.42 1.03 -17.95
CA HIS A 164 -0.37 2.02 -18.16
C HIS A 164 -0.62 2.73 -19.48
N GLU A 165 -0.22 4.00 -19.59
CA GLU A 165 -0.50 4.85 -20.76
C GLU A 165 0.03 4.23 -22.06
N HIS A 166 1.19 3.57 -22.00
CA HIS A 166 1.78 2.90 -23.16
C HIS A 166 1.53 1.38 -23.18
N GLY A 167 0.59 0.90 -22.38
CA GLY A 167 0.28 -0.51 -22.19
C GLY A 167 1.25 -1.23 -21.25
N LEU A 168 0.85 -2.45 -20.89
CA LEU A 168 1.64 -3.41 -20.14
C LEU A 168 2.53 -4.21 -21.11
N GLU A 169 3.73 -4.53 -20.68
CA GLU A 169 4.64 -5.40 -21.42
C GLU A 169 4.40 -6.87 -21.07
N LYS A 170 4.37 -7.15 -19.77
CA LYS A 170 4.25 -8.50 -19.24
C LYS A 170 3.53 -8.48 -17.91
N GLN A 171 2.76 -9.52 -17.66
CA GLN A 171 2.23 -9.81 -16.35
C GLN A 171 2.45 -11.29 -16.03
N THR A 172 2.68 -11.60 -14.77
CA THR A 172 2.93 -12.97 -14.32
C THR A 172 2.35 -13.17 -12.95
N LYS A 173 1.46 -14.15 -12.81
CA LYS A 173 0.93 -14.56 -11.52
C LYS A 173 2.04 -15.26 -10.72
N ALA A 174 2.38 -14.70 -9.58
CA ALA A 174 3.43 -15.22 -8.70
C ALA A 174 2.86 -16.22 -7.68
N SER A 175 1.66 -15.94 -7.17
CA SER A 175 0.94 -16.78 -6.22
C SER A 175 -0.56 -16.41 -6.24
N PRO A 176 -1.44 -17.16 -5.54
CA PRO A 176 -2.82 -16.71 -5.35
C PRO A 176 -2.85 -15.27 -4.82
N GLY A 177 -3.63 -14.41 -5.47
CA GLY A 177 -3.74 -13.00 -5.09
C GLY A 177 -2.52 -12.11 -5.36
N ILE A 178 -1.43 -12.61 -5.98
CA ILE A 178 -0.23 -11.79 -6.25
C ILE A 178 0.28 -11.94 -7.68
N TRP A 179 0.53 -10.80 -8.33
CA TRP A 179 1.08 -10.71 -9.69
C TRP A 179 2.27 -9.74 -9.76
N SER A 180 3.19 -9.99 -10.68
CA SER A 180 4.19 -9.02 -11.13
C SER A 180 3.75 -8.45 -12.48
N PHE A 181 3.68 -7.13 -12.57
CA PHE A 181 3.37 -6.36 -13.77
C PHE A 181 4.62 -5.61 -14.21
N PHE A 182 4.94 -5.67 -15.50
CA PHE A 182 6.00 -4.91 -16.13
C PHE A 182 5.38 -3.94 -17.12
N ASN A 183 5.67 -2.66 -16.98
CA ASN A 183 5.35 -1.70 -18.02
C ASN A 183 6.39 -1.78 -19.15
N ARG A 184 6.14 -1.11 -20.28
CA ARG A 184 7.09 -1.08 -21.42
C ARG A 184 8.44 -0.40 -21.14
N ARG A 185 8.64 0.11 -19.93
CA ARG A 185 9.91 0.66 -19.44
C ARG A 185 10.65 -0.35 -18.56
N HIS A 186 10.22 -1.61 -18.55
CA HIS A 186 10.74 -2.69 -17.74
C HIS A 186 10.71 -2.41 -16.22
N ILE A 187 9.83 -1.50 -15.77
CA ILE A 187 9.62 -1.25 -14.34
C ILE A 187 8.62 -2.28 -13.82
N GLU A 188 9.02 -2.97 -12.76
CA GLU A 188 8.19 -3.96 -12.10
C GLU A 188 7.31 -3.35 -10.99
N TYR A 189 6.05 -3.79 -11.00
CA TYR A 189 5.06 -3.53 -9.97
C TYR A 189 4.55 -4.86 -9.42
N ARG A 190 4.43 -4.97 -8.10
CA ARG A 190 3.66 -6.02 -7.44
C ARG A 190 2.21 -5.58 -7.30
N VAL A 191 1.31 -6.39 -7.80
CA VAL A 191 -0.15 -6.19 -7.71
C VAL A 191 -0.72 -7.26 -6.81
N TYR A 192 -1.50 -6.83 -5.82
CA TYR A 192 -2.13 -7.69 -4.83
C TYR A 192 -3.64 -7.55 -4.92
N VAL A 193 -4.36 -8.66 -4.93
CA VAL A 193 -5.83 -8.69 -4.88
C VAL A 193 -6.24 -9.34 -3.58
N LEU A 194 -7.01 -8.61 -2.78
CA LEU A 194 -7.49 -9.02 -1.46
C LEU A 194 -9.02 -8.98 -1.45
N ASN A 195 -9.65 -9.81 -0.63
CA ASN A 195 -11.07 -9.69 -0.32
C ASN A 195 -11.36 -8.50 0.61
N HIS A 196 -12.63 -8.22 0.92
CA HIS A 196 -13.05 -7.16 1.84
C HIS A 196 -12.41 -7.23 3.25
N LYS A 197 -11.92 -8.40 3.69
CA LYS A 197 -11.23 -8.57 4.98
C LYS A 197 -9.73 -8.26 4.91
N GLY A 198 -9.20 -7.93 3.74
CA GLY A 198 -7.77 -7.70 3.51
C GLY A 198 -6.95 -8.98 3.42
N VAL A 199 -7.57 -10.12 3.11
CA VAL A 199 -6.86 -11.40 2.90
C VAL A 199 -6.72 -11.66 1.40
N LEU A 200 -5.56 -12.19 0.98
CA LEU A 200 -5.31 -12.55 -0.42
C LEU A 200 -6.40 -13.46 -0.98
N VAL A 201 -6.83 -13.16 -2.20
CA VAL A 201 -7.80 -14.00 -2.92
C VAL A 201 -7.18 -15.32 -3.39
N ASP A 202 -8.04 -16.28 -3.71
CA ASP A 202 -7.61 -17.61 -4.15
C ASP A 202 -7.15 -17.64 -5.63
N ASN A 203 -6.97 -18.86 -6.15
CA ASN A 203 -6.48 -19.06 -7.51
C ASN A 203 -7.52 -18.79 -8.61
N THR A 204 -8.79 -18.55 -8.28
CA THR A 204 -9.85 -18.31 -9.28
C THR A 204 -9.75 -16.93 -9.92
N TYR A 205 -9.10 -15.98 -9.23
CA TYR A 205 -8.83 -14.65 -9.75
C TYR A 205 -7.63 -14.66 -10.68
N ASP A 206 -7.71 -13.99 -11.82
CA ASP A 206 -6.57 -13.76 -12.70
C ASP A 206 -6.72 -12.48 -13.53
N PHE A 207 -5.61 -11.89 -13.95
CA PHE A 207 -5.60 -10.75 -14.85
C PHE A 207 -5.46 -11.21 -16.30
N ASP A 208 -6.21 -10.60 -17.22
CA ASP A 208 -6.01 -10.74 -18.67
C ASP A 208 -4.84 -9.87 -19.16
N THR A 209 -4.36 -10.05 -20.39
CA THR A 209 -3.19 -9.31 -20.90
C THR A 209 -3.37 -7.80 -21.01
N ALA A 210 -4.61 -7.29 -20.90
CA ALA A 210 -4.92 -5.87 -20.85
C ALA A 210 -4.99 -5.34 -19.40
N GLY A 211 -4.79 -6.21 -18.41
CA GLY A 211 -4.80 -5.88 -16.98
C GLY A 211 -6.18 -5.82 -16.36
N HIS A 212 -7.22 -6.40 -17.00
CA HIS A 212 -8.53 -6.57 -16.37
C HIS A 212 -8.51 -7.83 -15.50
N LEU A 213 -9.07 -7.72 -14.29
CA LEU A 213 -9.38 -8.90 -13.50
C LEU A 213 -10.49 -9.71 -14.20
N ASN A 214 -10.43 -11.02 -14.14
CA ASN A 214 -11.38 -11.92 -14.81
C ASN A 214 -12.79 -11.93 -14.17
N GLN A 215 -12.97 -11.27 -13.03
CA GLN A 215 -14.25 -11.18 -12.33
C GLN A 215 -14.36 -9.90 -11.49
N GLN A 216 -15.59 -9.57 -11.11
CA GLN A 216 -15.88 -8.46 -10.20
C GLN A 216 -15.25 -8.71 -8.81
N LEU A 217 -14.92 -7.61 -8.13
CA LEU A 217 -14.28 -7.64 -6.82
C LEU A 217 -15.10 -6.82 -5.80
N ASP A 218 -15.29 -7.41 -4.63
CA ASP A 218 -15.65 -6.71 -3.38
C ASP A 218 -14.50 -6.88 -2.39
N GLY A 219 -13.57 -5.92 -2.41
CA GLY A 219 -12.26 -6.07 -1.80
C GLY A 219 -11.22 -5.08 -2.33
N TRP A 220 -9.95 -5.36 -2.09
CA TRP A 220 -8.86 -4.41 -2.32
C TRP A 220 -7.98 -4.84 -3.49
N VAL A 221 -7.55 -3.87 -4.29
CA VAL A 221 -6.37 -4.01 -5.14
C VAL A 221 -5.29 -3.07 -4.64
N ARG A 222 -4.07 -3.61 -4.46
CA ARG A 222 -2.90 -2.84 -4.03
C ARG A 222 -1.78 -2.94 -5.06
N ILE A 223 -1.06 -1.86 -5.27
CA ILE A 223 0.08 -1.79 -6.18
C ILE A 223 1.27 -1.24 -5.42
N ALA A 224 2.41 -1.93 -5.49
CA ALA A 224 3.70 -1.44 -5.01
C ALA A 224 4.77 -1.56 -6.09
N ARG A 225 5.62 -0.55 -6.20
CA ARG A 225 6.77 -0.60 -7.11
C ARG A 225 7.89 -1.43 -6.49
N VAL A 226 8.54 -2.27 -7.29
CA VAL A 226 9.75 -3.01 -6.90
C VAL A 226 10.96 -2.15 -7.25
N LEU A 227 11.82 -1.85 -6.28
CA LEU A 227 13.03 -1.04 -6.48
C LEU A 227 14.30 -1.91 -6.52
N ALA A 228 14.30 -3.01 -5.77
CA ALA A 228 15.37 -3.99 -5.71
C ALA A 228 14.83 -5.43 -5.64
N GLU A 229 15.70 -6.40 -5.90
CA GLU A 229 15.34 -7.82 -5.96
C GLU A 229 14.70 -8.33 -4.66
N GLY A 230 15.22 -7.88 -3.51
CA GLY A 230 14.74 -8.26 -2.18
C GLY A 230 13.38 -7.69 -1.79
N ASP A 231 12.90 -6.67 -2.50
CA ASP A 231 11.67 -5.96 -2.13
C ASP A 231 10.45 -6.85 -2.28
N ARG A 232 10.44 -7.76 -3.26
CA ARG A 232 9.27 -8.62 -3.54
C ARG A 232 8.83 -9.36 -2.29
N LYS A 233 9.79 -9.98 -1.58
CA LYS A 233 9.50 -10.74 -0.36
C LYS A 233 9.00 -9.84 0.77
N ILE A 234 9.57 -8.65 0.92
CA ILE A 234 9.15 -7.68 1.94
C ILE A 234 7.73 -7.19 1.62
N LEU A 235 7.49 -6.78 0.38
CA LEU A 235 6.19 -6.29 -0.06
C LEU A 235 5.12 -7.37 0.05
N ASP A 236 5.40 -8.62 -0.34
CA ASP A 236 4.48 -9.75 -0.23
C ASP A 236 4.12 -10.03 1.25
N ALA A 237 5.11 -9.98 2.17
CA ALA A 237 4.91 -10.23 3.59
C ALA A 237 4.03 -9.19 4.30
N HIS A 238 3.89 -7.99 3.72
CA HIS A 238 3.13 -6.87 4.28
C HIS A 238 1.88 -6.53 3.46
N ALA A 239 1.61 -7.27 2.37
CA ALA A 239 0.56 -6.99 1.40
C ALA A 239 -0.87 -7.06 1.96
N GLU A 240 -1.09 -7.81 3.04
CA GLU A 240 -2.42 -7.93 3.66
C GLU A 240 -2.70 -6.83 4.69
N ALA A 241 -1.71 -6.01 5.08
CA ALA A 241 -1.91 -4.87 5.98
C ALA A 241 -2.22 -3.58 5.21
N VAL A 242 -3.51 -3.27 5.04
CA VAL A 242 -3.98 -2.10 4.29
C VAL A 242 -4.21 -0.92 5.22
N VAL A 243 -3.49 0.19 5.03
CA VAL A 243 -3.72 1.43 5.80
C VAL A 243 -5.06 2.03 5.42
N VAL A 244 -5.87 2.35 6.42
CA VAL A 244 -7.13 3.06 6.25
C VAL A 244 -7.26 4.28 7.15
N GLY A 245 -6.24 4.57 7.96
CA GLY A 245 -6.21 5.73 8.85
C GLY A 245 -4.86 5.88 9.53
N CYS A 246 -4.56 7.10 9.98
CA CYS A 246 -3.39 7.39 10.79
C CYS A 246 -3.71 8.56 11.72
N GLU A 247 -3.59 8.32 13.02
CA GLU A 247 -3.69 9.34 14.06
C GLU A 247 -2.32 9.65 14.64
N LEU A 248 -2.17 10.87 15.16
CA LEU A 248 -0.97 11.32 15.85
C LEU A 248 -1.27 11.54 17.32
N ASP A 249 -0.57 10.81 18.16
CA ASP A 249 -0.55 11.04 19.59
C ASP A 249 0.73 11.78 19.95
N VAL A 250 0.60 12.94 20.58
CA VAL A 250 1.73 13.65 21.17
C VAL A 250 1.66 13.46 22.68
N SER A 251 2.76 13.02 23.27
CA SER A 251 2.87 12.82 24.72
C SER A 251 2.62 14.14 25.45
N ALA A 252 2.02 14.11 26.63
CA ALA A 252 1.63 15.32 27.36
C ALA A 252 2.82 16.22 27.75
N ASP A 253 4.00 15.63 27.90
CA ASP A 253 5.28 16.31 28.15
C ASP A 253 5.98 16.79 26.86
N GLY A 254 5.40 16.50 25.69
CA GLY A 254 5.95 16.82 24.38
C GLY A 254 7.17 15.98 23.98
N SER A 255 7.53 14.95 24.76
CA SER A 255 8.77 14.20 24.55
C SER A 255 8.68 13.15 23.44
N GLY A 256 7.46 12.69 23.14
CA GLY A 256 7.22 11.59 22.20
C GLY A 256 6.06 11.85 21.26
N VAL A 257 6.24 11.43 20.01
CA VAL A 257 5.21 11.41 18.98
C VAL A 257 4.96 9.96 18.57
N HIS A 258 3.71 9.52 18.61
CA HIS A 258 3.30 8.16 18.29
C HIS A 258 2.30 8.17 17.12
N TYR A 259 2.61 7.41 16.08
CA TYR A 259 1.70 7.19 14.97
C TYR A 259 0.81 5.99 15.28
N LYS A 260 -0.51 6.21 15.30
CA LYS A 260 -1.51 5.17 15.47
C LYS A 260 -2.15 4.86 14.12
N PHE A 261 -1.58 3.88 13.43
CA PHE A 261 -2.11 3.42 12.16
C PHE A 261 -3.34 2.54 12.36
N GLN A 262 -4.41 2.84 11.63
CA GLN A 262 -5.58 1.99 11.49
C GLN A 262 -5.42 1.15 10.21
N LYS A 263 -5.71 -0.15 10.30
CA LYS A 263 -5.54 -1.07 9.16
C LYS A 263 -6.67 -2.08 9.01
N VAL A 264 -6.90 -2.47 7.76
CA VAL A 264 -7.65 -3.67 7.38
C VAL A 264 -6.66 -4.82 7.17
N GLY A 265 -7.10 -6.06 7.43
CA GLY A 265 -6.29 -7.27 7.28
C GLY A 265 -5.91 -7.96 8.59
N PRO A 266 -5.28 -9.15 8.52
CA PRO A 266 -4.94 -9.97 9.68
C PRO A 266 -4.09 -9.21 10.70
N SER A 267 -4.41 -9.32 12.00
CA SER A 267 -3.67 -8.63 13.07
C SER A 267 -2.21 -9.04 13.17
N SER A 268 -1.87 -10.25 12.74
CA SER A 268 -0.50 -10.78 12.67
C SER A 268 0.37 -10.11 11.61
N VAL A 269 -0.22 -9.52 10.57
CA VAL A 269 0.51 -8.87 9.48
C VAL A 269 0.81 -7.44 9.86
N LYS A 270 2.11 -7.14 9.98
CA LYS A 270 2.62 -5.80 10.31
C LYS A 270 2.45 -4.86 9.12
N LEU A 271 2.30 -3.58 9.41
CA LEU A 271 2.26 -2.55 8.38
C LEU A 271 3.67 -2.24 7.86
N LEU A 272 3.78 -2.01 6.55
CA LEU A 272 4.97 -1.42 5.92
C LEU A 272 4.69 0.05 5.57
N HIS A 273 5.53 0.94 6.07
CA HIS A 273 5.41 2.39 5.89
C HIS A 273 6.79 2.99 5.60
N LEU A 274 6.85 3.89 4.62
CA LEU A 274 8.06 4.58 4.22
C LEU A 274 8.28 5.79 5.14
N ALA A 275 9.47 5.85 5.73
CA ALA A 275 9.87 6.92 6.60
C ALA A 275 10.63 8.02 5.83
N TYR A 276 10.32 9.28 6.12
CA TYR A 276 11.18 10.39 5.71
C TYR A 276 12.49 10.39 6.50
N GLY A 277 13.53 11.05 5.98
CA GLY A 277 14.83 11.12 6.66
C GLY A 277 14.76 11.65 8.09
N HIS A 278 13.88 12.63 8.38
CA HIS A 278 13.71 13.16 9.73
C HIS A 278 13.01 12.18 10.68
N HIS A 279 12.12 11.30 10.18
CA HIS A 279 11.54 10.23 11.00
C HIS A 279 12.65 9.30 11.52
N LEU A 280 13.65 8.98 10.69
CA LEU A 280 14.77 8.14 11.09
C LEU A 280 15.61 8.77 12.21
N GLN A 281 15.78 10.09 12.17
CA GLN A 281 16.50 10.82 13.23
C GLN A 281 15.72 10.79 14.55
N LEU A 282 14.39 10.97 14.50
CA LEU A 282 13.54 10.91 15.68
C LEU A 282 13.44 9.51 16.29
N MET A 283 13.54 8.45 15.48
CA MET A 283 13.52 7.06 15.94
C MET A 283 14.89 6.56 16.46
N GLY A 284 15.97 7.29 16.19
CA GLY A 284 17.33 6.91 16.56
C GLY A 284 17.86 7.55 17.85
N MET A 285 17.04 8.38 18.51
CA MET A 285 17.28 8.90 19.86
C MET A 285 16.62 7.99 20.90
#